data_AF-A0A926F5N5-F1
#
_entry.id   AF-A0A926F5N5-F1
#
_cell.length_a   1.000
_cell.length_b   1.000
_cell.length_c   1.000
_cell.angle_alpha   90.00
_cell.angle_beta   90.00
_cell.angle_gamma   90.00
#
_symmetry.space_group_name_H-M   'P 1'
#
loop_
_entity.id
_entity.type
_entity.pdbx_description
1 polymer ?
#
loop_
_entity_poly.entity_id
_entity_poly.type
_entity_poly.pdbx_seq_one_letter_code
_entity_poly.pdbx_strand_id
1 'polypeptide(L)'
;MNIRITPDHITELQPNEIFVFGSNLQGYHGGGAARLAMNKWGAIWGQGIGLQGQTYAIPTMQGGVETIRPHVDQFIKVAQNDPEHIYLVTEIGCGIAGFQPEEIAPLFATAVNVTNIWLPRNFWKIIQAK
;
A
#
# COMPACT_ATOMS: atom_id res chain seq x y z
N MET A 1 -0.76 -22.61 5.09
CA MET A 1 -0.30 -21.41 4.36
C MET A 1 0.03 -20.36 5.39
N ASN A 2 1.26 -19.84 5.41
CA ASN A 2 1.58 -18.70 6.28
C ASN A 2 0.94 -17.45 5.66
N ILE A 3 -0.17 -17.00 6.23
CA ILE A 3 -0.88 -15.81 5.74
C ILE A 3 -0.05 -14.59 6.16
N ARG A 4 0.40 -13.83 5.16
CA ARG A 4 1.22 -12.63 5.31
C ARG A 4 0.33 -11.43 5.60
N ILE A 5 0.04 -11.21 6.89
CA ILE A 5 -0.89 -10.19 7.34
C ILE A 5 -0.10 -8.96 7.80
N THR A 6 -0.35 -7.82 7.17
CA THR A 6 0.14 -6.53 7.66
C THR A 6 -0.45 -6.23 9.04
N PRO A 7 0.35 -5.84 10.05
CA PRO A 7 -0.18 -5.41 11.34
C PRO A 7 -1.12 -4.21 11.20
N ASP A 8 -2.22 -4.19 11.96
CA ASP A 8 -3.22 -3.10 11.91
C ASP A 8 -2.63 -1.74 12.34
N HIS A 9 -1.59 -1.76 13.17
CA HIS A 9 -0.88 -0.58 13.64
C HIS A 9 0.63 -0.75 13.44
N ILE A 10 1.16 -0.15 12.38
CA ILE A 10 2.60 -0.08 12.13
C ILE A 10 3.13 1.18 12.80
N THR A 11 4.00 1.01 13.79
CA THR A 11 4.62 2.13 14.52
C THR A 11 6.13 2.22 14.28
N GLU A 12 6.74 1.12 13.81
CA GLU A 12 8.16 0.94 13.52
C GLU A 12 8.30 0.02 12.29
N LEU A 13 9.45 0.09 11.61
CA LEU A 13 9.80 -0.77 10.48
C LEU A 13 11.14 -1.43 10.76
N GLN A 14 11.27 -2.71 10.40
CA GLN A 14 12.58 -3.35 10.25
C GLN A 14 13.33 -2.77 9.05
N PRO A 15 14.67 -2.89 8.99
CA PRO A 15 15.46 -2.31 7.89
C PRO A 15 15.06 -2.76 6.49
N ASN A 16 14.45 -3.94 6.36
CA ASN A 16 13.99 -4.50 5.09
C ASN A 16 12.47 -4.36 4.89
N GLU A 17 11.76 -3.62 5.74
CA GLU A 17 10.32 -3.39 5.59
C GLU A 17 10.03 -2.06 4.91
N ILE A 18 9.09 -2.09 3.98
CA ILE A 18 8.61 -0.93 3.22
C ILE A 18 7.15 -0.69 3.57
N PHE A 19 6.84 0.49 4.12
CA PHE A 19 5.48 0.90 4.43
C PHE A 19 4.75 1.38 3.16
N VAL A 20 3.71 0.66 2.75
CA VAL A 20 2.95 1.00 1.53
C VAL A 20 1.65 1.71 1.90
N PHE A 21 1.47 2.93 1.38
CA PHE A 21 0.40 3.83 1.80
C PHE A 21 -0.32 4.51 0.64
N GLY A 22 -1.56 4.94 0.90
CA GLY A 22 -2.36 5.73 -0.04
C GLY A 22 -1.94 7.20 -0.05
N SER A 23 -1.75 7.77 -1.25
CA SER A 23 -1.38 9.17 -1.48
C SER A 23 -2.33 9.85 -2.47
N ASN A 24 -2.08 11.12 -2.80
CA ASN A 24 -2.60 11.79 -3.99
C ASN A 24 -1.47 11.98 -5.02
N LEU A 25 -1.82 12.28 -6.28
CA LEU A 25 -0.83 12.46 -7.34
C LEU A 25 0.19 13.56 -7.04
N GLN A 26 -0.22 14.61 -6.31
CA GLN A 26 0.63 15.73 -5.94
C GLN A 26 1.58 15.42 -4.77
N GLY A 27 1.45 14.26 -4.10
CA GLY A 27 2.27 13.91 -2.95
C GLY A 27 2.06 14.80 -1.72
N TYR A 28 0.86 15.36 -1.54
CA TYR A 28 0.52 16.14 -0.35
C TYR A 28 0.17 15.20 0.81
N HIS A 29 1.20 14.79 1.54
CA HIS A 29 1.13 13.83 2.64
C HIS A 29 0.69 14.47 3.97
N GLY A 30 -0.40 15.24 3.95
CA GLY A 30 -0.85 16.05 5.10
C GLY A 30 -1.64 15.30 6.18
N GLY A 31 -2.12 14.08 5.90
CA GLY A 31 -3.00 13.34 6.81
C GLY A 31 -2.80 11.83 6.81
N GLY A 32 -3.34 11.17 7.85
CA GLY A 32 -3.40 9.71 7.99
C GLY A 32 -2.06 9.00 7.81
N ALA A 33 -2.09 7.85 7.13
CA ALA A 33 -0.92 7.02 6.84
C ALA A 33 0.16 7.78 6.05
N ALA A 34 -0.22 8.69 5.13
CA ALA A 34 0.73 9.48 4.35
C ALA A 34 1.56 10.42 5.24
N ARG A 35 0.91 11.10 6.20
CA ARG A 35 1.64 11.96 7.16
C ARG A 35 2.55 11.15 8.08
N LEU A 36 2.12 9.97 8.51
CA LEU A 36 2.96 9.06 9.30
C LEU A 36 4.20 8.62 8.51
N ALA A 37 4.01 8.21 7.26
CA ALA A 37 5.08 7.81 6.35
C ALA A 37 6.13 8.93 6.16
N MET A 38 5.68 10.17 5.99
CA MET A 38 6.57 11.33 5.85
C MET A 38 7.34 11.61 7.14
N ASN A 39 6.65 11.58 8.28
CA ASN A 39 7.26 11.93 9.57
C ASN A 39 8.26 10.89 10.07
N LYS A 40 8.09 9.60 9.73
CA LYS A 40 8.90 8.52 10.30
C LYS A 40 9.86 7.85 9.33
N TRP A 41 9.47 7.71 8.06
CA TRP A 41 10.11 6.73 7.17
C TRP A 41 10.54 7.32 5.82
N GLY A 42 10.50 8.64 5.68
CA GLY A 42 11.10 9.33 4.54
C GLY A 42 10.22 9.43 3.31
N ALA A 43 8.89 9.36 3.46
CA ALA A 43 8.01 9.81 2.38
C ALA A 43 8.25 11.30 2.10
N ILE A 44 8.28 11.70 0.83
CA ILE A 44 8.69 13.04 0.40
C ILE A 44 7.44 13.86 0.04
N TRP A 45 7.34 15.07 0.60
CA TRP A 45 6.30 16.01 0.19
C TRP A 45 6.47 16.36 -1.30
N GLY A 46 5.39 16.25 -2.09
CA GLY A 46 5.44 16.48 -3.53
C GLY A 46 5.64 15.22 -4.37
N GLN A 47 5.91 14.06 -3.75
CA GLN A 47 6.09 12.78 -4.46
C GLN A 47 4.97 11.79 -4.12
N GLY A 48 3.95 11.75 -4.98
CA GLY A 48 2.74 10.94 -4.76
C GLY A 48 2.82 9.47 -5.17
N ILE A 49 3.93 9.04 -5.77
CA ILE A 49 4.03 7.73 -6.44
C ILE A 49 5.40 7.11 -6.18
N GLY A 50 5.40 5.81 -5.89
CA GLY A 50 6.60 4.98 -5.92
C GLY A 50 7.41 5.01 -4.62
N LEU A 51 8.62 4.45 -4.70
CA LEU A 51 9.53 4.28 -3.58
C LEU A 51 10.14 5.61 -3.13
N GLN A 52 10.18 5.83 -1.82
CA GLN A 52 10.78 6.99 -1.17
C GLN A 52 11.09 6.66 0.30
N GLY A 53 12.36 6.79 0.69
CA GLY A 53 12.83 6.29 1.99
C GLY A 53 12.49 4.80 2.17
N GLN A 54 11.93 4.43 3.33
CA GLN A 54 11.41 3.09 3.63
C GLN A 54 9.88 3.01 3.36
N THR A 55 9.39 3.70 2.34
CA THR A 55 7.96 3.77 2.04
C THR A 55 7.69 3.69 0.54
N TYR A 56 6.48 3.24 0.17
CA TYR A 56 6.01 3.22 -1.21
C TYR A 56 4.62 3.87 -1.31
N ALA A 57 4.50 4.90 -2.13
CA ALA A 57 3.24 5.64 -2.32
C ALA A 57 2.42 5.06 -3.49
N ILE A 58 1.13 4.80 -3.23
CA ILE A 58 0.14 4.47 -4.25
C ILE A 58 -0.91 5.59 -4.28
N PRO A 59 -1.08 6.33 -5.39
CA PRO A 59 -2.06 7.40 -5.46
C PRO A 59 -3.47 6.81 -5.54
N THR A 60 -4.37 7.30 -4.69
CA THR A 60 -5.76 6.82 -4.55
C THR A 60 -6.79 7.95 -4.55
N MET A 61 -6.43 9.16 -4.99
CA MET A 61 -7.29 10.35 -4.87
C MET A 61 -7.58 11.01 -6.23
N GLN A 62 -7.39 10.27 -7.33
CA GLN A 62 -7.48 10.77 -8.71
C GLN A 62 -8.67 10.21 -9.51
N GLY A 63 -9.83 10.04 -8.85
CA GLY A 63 -11.05 9.53 -9.48
C GLY A 63 -11.50 8.22 -8.86
N GLY A 64 -12.04 7.31 -9.66
CA GLY A 64 -12.53 6.01 -9.20
C GLY A 64 -11.47 4.91 -9.15
N VAL A 65 -11.88 3.72 -8.71
CA VAL A 65 -11.03 2.50 -8.56
C VAL A 65 -10.16 2.21 -9.78
N GLU A 66 -10.70 2.39 -10.99
CA GLU A 66 -9.96 2.11 -12.23
C GLU A 66 -8.75 3.03 -12.43
N THR A 67 -8.73 4.22 -11.82
CA THR A 67 -7.58 5.12 -11.85
C THR A 67 -6.47 4.69 -10.87
N ILE A 68 -6.76 3.76 -9.97
CA ILE A 68 -5.84 3.22 -8.96
C ILE A 68 -5.15 1.96 -9.47
N ARG A 69 -5.88 1.13 -10.24
CA ARG A 69 -5.42 -0.17 -10.76
C ARG A 69 -4.02 -0.13 -11.39
N PRO A 70 -3.68 0.81 -12.30
CA PRO A 70 -2.35 0.83 -12.91
C PRO A 70 -1.21 1.03 -11.89
N HIS A 71 -1.47 1.75 -10.79
CA HIS A 71 -0.49 1.98 -9.74
C HIS A 71 -0.31 0.76 -8.84
N VAL A 72 -1.40 0.02 -8.57
CA VAL A 72 -1.34 -1.26 -7.86
C VAL A 72 -0.60 -2.30 -8.71
N ASP A 73 -0.91 -2.39 -10.00
CA ASP A 73 -0.22 -3.31 -10.91
C ASP A 73 1.29 -3.00 -10.98
N GLN A 74 1.65 -1.72 -11.03
CA GLN A 74 3.05 -1.29 -11.02
C GLN A 74 3.73 -1.61 -9.68
N PHE A 75 3.05 -1.37 -8.55
CA PHE A 75 3.55 -1.73 -7.23
C PHE A 75 3.85 -3.23 -7.13
N ILE A 76 2.94 -4.08 -7.58
CA ILE A 76 3.12 -5.54 -7.54
C ILE A 76 4.35 -5.95 -8.35
N LYS A 77 4.55 -5.36 -9.54
CA LYS A 77 5.76 -5.59 -10.35
C LYS A 77 7.04 -5.13 -9.64
N VAL A 78 7.01 -4.01 -8.93
CA VAL A 78 8.17 -3.54 -8.16
C VAL A 78 8.51 -4.55 -7.07
N ALA A 79 7.53 -4.97 -6.26
CA ALA A 79 7.75 -5.93 -5.20
C ALA A 79 8.25 -7.29 -5.73
N GLN A 80 7.74 -7.75 -6.88
CA GLN A 80 8.23 -8.97 -7.54
C GLN A 80 9.72 -8.89 -7.93
N ASN A 81 10.21 -7.71 -8.30
CA ASN A 81 11.60 -7.47 -8.68
C ASN A 81 12.51 -7.10 -7.50
N ASP A 82 11.95 -7.05 -6.28
CA ASP A 82 12.65 -6.67 -5.06
C ASP A 82 12.40 -7.67 -3.92
N PRO A 83 12.89 -8.91 -4.06
CA PRO A 83 12.58 -10.00 -3.12
C PRO A 83 13.22 -9.83 -1.74
N GLU A 84 14.16 -8.90 -1.56
CA GLU A 84 14.86 -8.65 -0.30
C GLU A 84 14.03 -7.82 0.69
N HIS A 85 13.05 -7.05 0.20
CA HIS A 85 12.20 -6.19 1.02
C HIS A 85 10.81 -6.78 1.22
N ILE A 86 10.25 -6.56 2.41
CA ILE A 86 8.87 -6.90 2.78
C ILE A 86 8.01 -5.65 2.65
N TYR A 87 6.97 -5.72 1.83
CA TYR A 87 6.04 -4.63 1.58
C TYR A 87 4.81 -4.77 2.47
N LEU A 88 4.70 -3.89 3.47
CA LEU A 88 3.60 -3.84 4.42
C LEU A 88 2.49 -2.94 3.88
N VAL A 89 1.48 -3.55 3.25
CA VAL A 89 0.37 -2.81 2.64
C VAL A 89 -0.66 -2.42 3.69
N THR A 90 -0.94 -1.12 3.81
CA THR A 90 -2.04 -0.57 4.62
C THR A 90 -3.39 -0.79 3.93
N GLU A 91 -4.52 -0.46 4.57
CA GLU A 91 -5.82 -0.40 3.89
C GLU A 91 -5.89 0.82 2.95
N ILE A 92 -5.10 0.76 1.88
CA ILE A 92 -4.89 1.82 0.89
C ILE A 92 -6.24 2.25 0.33
N GLY A 93 -6.48 3.56 0.26
CA GLY A 93 -7.74 4.12 -0.23
C GLY A 93 -8.92 4.08 0.76
N CYS A 94 -8.86 3.30 1.85
CA CYS A 94 -10.00 3.08 2.74
C CYS A 94 -10.13 4.08 3.90
N GLY A 95 -9.15 4.99 4.03
CA GLY A 95 -9.17 6.09 5.00
C GLY A 95 -9.72 7.39 4.37
N ILE A 96 -8.84 8.38 4.18
CA ILE A 96 -9.22 9.71 3.70
C ILE A 96 -9.85 9.69 2.30
N ALA A 97 -9.43 8.78 1.42
CA ALA A 97 -10.00 8.67 0.07
C ALA A 97 -11.42 8.06 0.06
N GLY A 98 -11.85 7.39 1.13
CA GLY A 98 -13.23 6.99 1.36
C GLY A 98 -13.72 5.75 0.60
N PHE A 99 -12.83 5.00 -0.07
CA PHE A 99 -13.22 3.74 -0.70
C PHE A 99 -13.55 2.67 0.34
N GLN A 100 -14.42 1.74 -0.02
CA GLN A 100 -14.65 0.54 0.77
C GLN A 100 -13.57 -0.51 0.48
N PRO A 101 -13.18 -1.34 1.47
CA PRO A 101 -12.25 -2.44 1.25
C PRO A 101 -12.65 -3.37 0.09
N GLU A 102 -13.96 -3.57 -0.15
CA GLU A 102 -14.50 -4.40 -1.23
C GLU A 102 -14.21 -3.84 -2.63
N GLU A 103 -14.00 -2.54 -2.73
CA GLU A 103 -13.64 -1.84 -3.96
C GLU A 103 -12.14 -1.95 -4.26
N ILE A 104 -11.29 -1.89 -3.22
CA ILE A 104 -9.83 -1.85 -3.38
C ILE A 104 -9.18 -3.23 -3.32
N ALA A 105 -9.59 -4.09 -2.39
CA ALA A 105 -8.97 -5.41 -2.20
C ALA A 105 -8.88 -6.25 -3.49
N PRO A 106 -9.88 -6.26 -4.40
CA PRO A 106 -9.77 -6.99 -5.66
C PRO A 106 -8.61 -6.55 -6.56
N LEU A 107 -8.12 -5.31 -6.44
CA LEU A 107 -6.94 -4.84 -7.18
C LEU A 107 -5.67 -5.59 -6.77
N PHE A 108 -5.61 -6.11 -5.54
CA PHE A 108 -4.47 -6.85 -4.99
C PHE A 108 -4.58 -8.37 -5.18
N ALA A 109 -5.54 -8.86 -5.97
CA ALA A 109 -5.76 -10.31 -6.13
C ALA A 109 -4.50 -11.06 -6.63
N THR A 110 -3.68 -10.44 -7.48
CA THR A 110 -2.43 -11.06 -7.95
C THR A 110 -1.30 -11.02 -6.91
N ALA A 111 -1.35 -10.09 -5.95
CA ALA A 111 -0.37 -9.96 -4.88
C ALA A 111 -0.36 -11.16 -3.92
N VAL A 112 -1.43 -11.97 -3.89
CA VAL A 112 -1.50 -13.19 -3.06
C VAL A 112 -0.36 -14.17 -3.38
N ASN A 113 0.10 -14.18 -4.63
CA ASN A 113 1.17 -15.05 -5.12
C ASN A 113 2.56 -14.42 -4.97
N VAL A 114 2.65 -13.18 -4.49
CA VAL A 114 3.92 -12.44 -4.33
C VAL A 114 4.34 -12.48 -2.86
N THR A 115 5.40 -13.24 -2.58
CA THR A 115 5.73 -13.70 -1.22
C THR A 115 6.23 -12.61 -0.27
N ASN A 116 6.67 -11.49 -0.81
CA ASN A 116 7.14 -10.35 -0.03
C ASN A 116 6.10 -9.23 0.08
N ILE A 117 4.88 -9.42 -0.43
CA ILE A 117 3.76 -8.51 -0.17
C ILE A 117 2.92 -9.07 0.99
N TRP A 118 2.73 -8.23 2.01
CA TRP A 118 1.84 -8.46 3.13
C TRP A 118 0.62 -7.56 2.94
N LEU A 119 -0.58 -8.13 3.12
CA LEU A 119 -1.84 -7.42 2.93
C LEU A 119 -2.59 -7.25 4.24
N PRO A 120 -3.45 -6.22 4.39
CA PRO A 120 -4.35 -6.11 5.53
C PRO A 120 -5.24 -7.35 5.66
N ARG A 121 -5.61 -7.68 6.89
CA ARG A 121 -6.49 -8.83 7.17
C ARG A 121 -7.81 -8.75 6.38
N ASN A 122 -8.41 -7.57 6.25
CA ASN A 122 -9.67 -7.40 5.53
C ASN A 122 -9.50 -7.64 4.02
N PHE A 123 -8.39 -7.21 3.43
CA PHE A 123 -8.12 -7.51 2.01
C PHE A 123 -8.01 -9.02 1.78
N TRP A 124 -7.31 -9.74 2.66
CA TRP A 124 -7.26 -11.20 2.61
C TRP A 124 -8.65 -11.84 2.67
N LYS A 125 -9.50 -11.42 3.63
CA LYS A 125 -10.87 -11.93 3.76
C LYS A 125 -11.68 -11.75 2.47
N ILE A 126 -11.60 -10.57 1.87
CA ILE A 126 -12.36 -10.22 0.67
C ILE A 126 -11.86 -11.00 -0.55
N ILE A 127 -10.54 -11.12 -0.71
CA ILE A 127 -9.94 -11.85 -1.83
C ILE A 127 -10.24 -13.36 -1.74
N GLN A 128 -10.24 -13.94 -0.54
CA GLN A 128 -10.49 -15.38 -0.34
C GLN A 128 -11.97 -15.77 -0.31
N ALA A 129 -12.87 -14.81 -0.10
CA ALA A 129 -14.31 -15.05 -0.12
C ALA A 129 -14.89 -15.16 -1.54
N LYS A 130 -14.07 -14.90 -2.56
CA LYS A 130 -14.40 -15.04 -3.99
C LYS A 130 -13.67 -16.23 -4.59
#